data_AF-A0A1V5T8N4-F1
#
_entry.id   AF-A0A1V5T8N4-F1
#
_cell.length_a   1.000
_cell.length_b   1.000
_cell.length_c   1.000
_cell.angle_alpha   90.00
_cell.angle_beta   90.00
_cell.angle_gamma   90.00
#
_symmetry.space_group_name_H-M   'P 1'
#
loop_
_entity.id
_entity.type
_entity.pdbx_description
1 polymer ?
#
loop_
_entity_poly.entity_id
_entity_poly.type
_entity_poly.pdbx_seq_one_letter_code
_entity_poly.pdbx_strand_id
1 'polypeptide(L)'
;MAADAGVPLPGVTVRQSRPIFYIDNGTSMAYILSMEFIETSVFTRQITELLSDESYKSLQAALMLHPESGDLVQGGGGIRKIRWGKEAQGKRGGIRVIYFYKNQANQIYFLLAYPKSTQADLTQEQKKILSRLVKEELK
;
A
#
# COMPACT_ATOMS: atom_id res chain seq x y z
N MET A 1 0.55 -24.40 -15.03
CA MET A 1 -0.55 -23.53 -15.48
C MET A 1 -0.69 -22.41 -14.45
N ALA A 2 0.24 -21.46 -14.48
CA ALA A 2 0.24 -20.29 -13.61
C ALA A 2 -0.52 -19.19 -14.37
N ALA A 3 -1.60 -18.68 -13.76
CA ALA A 3 -2.34 -17.57 -14.34
C ALA A 3 -1.44 -16.34 -14.30
N ASP A 4 -0.83 -16.06 -15.44
CA ASP A 4 -0.28 -14.76 -15.80
C ASP A 4 -1.45 -13.77 -15.90
N ALA A 5 -1.83 -13.18 -14.77
CA ALA A 5 -2.72 -12.04 -14.75
C ALA A 5 -1.90 -10.80 -15.12
N GLY A 6 -1.53 -10.70 -16.40
CA GLY A 6 -1.06 -9.47 -17.00
C GLY A 6 -2.13 -8.40 -16.84
N VAL A 7 -2.02 -7.57 -15.79
CA VAL A 7 -2.93 -6.46 -15.55
C VAL A 7 -2.36 -5.23 -16.27
N PRO A 8 -3.07 -4.68 -17.27
CA PRO A 8 -2.65 -3.43 -17.89
C PRO A 8 -2.84 -2.30 -16.85
N LEU A 9 -1.83 -1.46 -16.64
CA LEU A 9 -1.95 -0.23 -15.84
C LEU A 9 -1.95 1.04 -16.71
N PRO A 10 -2.97 1.29 -17.57
CA PRO A 10 -3.20 2.61 -18.16
C PRO A 10 -4.15 3.42 -17.28
N GLY A 11 -3.73 4.62 -16.88
CA GLY A 11 -4.55 5.61 -16.17
C GLY A 11 -4.69 5.32 -14.67
N VAL A 12 -3.82 5.91 -13.86
CA VAL A 12 -4.00 5.97 -12.39
C VAL A 12 -5.21 6.85 -12.11
N THR A 13 -6.42 6.29 -12.18
CA THR A 13 -7.59 6.97 -11.65
C THR A 13 -7.52 6.84 -10.14
N VAL A 14 -6.97 7.87 -9.47
CA VAL A 14 -7.04 8.04 -8.01
C VAL A 14 -8.51 8.07 -7.63
N ARG A 15 -9.00 6.99 -7.03
CA ARG A 15 -10.45 6.86 -6.74
C ARG A 15 -10.83 7.34 -5.36
N GLN A 16 -9.91 7.34 -4.40
CA GLN A 16 -10.20 7.78 -3.04
C GLN A 16 -8.96 8.47 -2.45
N SER A 17 -9.12 9.75 -2.12
CA SER A 17 -8.26 10.50 -1.22
C SER A 17 -9.04 10.65 0.07
N ARG A 18 -8.53 10.09 1.16
CA ARG A 18 -9.09 10.33 2.50
C ARG A 18 -7.93 10.74 3.41
N PRO A 19 -7.91 12.00 3.89
CA PRO A 19 -6.98 12.37 4.94
C PRO A 19 -7.38 11.61 6.21
N ILE A 20 -6.45 10.88 6.80
CA ILE A 20 -6.62 10.32 8.14
C ILE A 20 -5.91 11.26 9.11
N PHE A 21 -6.64 11.70 10.13
CA PHE A 21 -6.13 12.54 11.21
C PHE A 21 -5.93 11.70 12.47
N TYR A 22 -4.75 11.77 13.05
CA TYR A 22 -4.49 11.22 14.39
C TYR A 22 -4.14 12.32 15.38
N ILE A 23 -4.66 12.18 16.59
CA ILE A 23 -4.39 13.05 17.73
C ILE A 23 -3.50 12.26 18.69
N ASP A 24 -2.24 12.66 18.83
CA ASP A 24 -1.37 12.13 19.89
C ASP A 24 -1.68 12.87 21.21
N ASN A 25 -2.23 12.15 22.19
CA ASN A 25 -2.53 12.66 23.52
C ASN A 25 -1.37 12.42 24.53
N GLY A 26 -0.23 11.89 24.08
CA GLY A 26 0.92 11.51 24.92
C GLY A 26 1.95 12.62 25.16
N THR A 27 1.85 13.74 24.45
CA THR A 27 2.79 14.86 24.54
C THR A 27 2.03 16.15 24.86
N SER A 28 2.59 17.06 25.67
CA SER A 28 1.96 18.34 26.09
C SER A 28 1.54 19.28 24.93
N MET A 29 1.77 18.88 23.68
CA MET A 29 1.38 19.56 22.46
C MET A 29 0.67 18.53 21.56
N ALA A 30 -0.65 18.65 21.40
CA ALA A 30 -1.41 17.80 20.49
C ALA A 30 -1.04 18.16 19.03
N TYR A 31 -0.31 17.29 18.34
CA TYR A 31 -0.03 17.43 16.91
C TYR A 31 -1.04 16.61 16.11
N ILE A 32 -1.65 17.24 15.10
CA ILE A 32 -2.44 16.54 14.10
C ILE A 32 -1.46 15.97 13.07
N LEU A 33 -1.22 14.66 13.13
CA LEU A 33 -0.56 13.95 12.02
C LEU A 33 -1.62 13.72 10.94
N SER A 34 -1.45 14.33 9.78
CA SER A 34 -2.29 14.12 8.61
C SER A 34 -1.53 13.38 7.52
N MET A 35 -2.03 12.21 7.11
CA MET A 35 -1.53 11.47 5.96
C MET A 35 -2.67 11.20 4.98
N GLU A 36 -2.38 11.39 3.71
CA GLU A 36 -3.31 11.10 2.63
C GLU A 36 -2.98 9.73 2.01
N PHE A 37 -3.98 8.85 1.97
CA PHE A 37 -3.89 7.56 1.31
C PHE A 37 -4.56 7.65 -0.06
N ILE A 38 -3.82 7.29 -1.09
CA ILE A 38 -4.23 7.33 -2.49
C ILE A 38 -4.17 5.91 -3.03
N GLU A 39 -5.27 5.43 -3.61
CA GLU A 39 -5.38 4.05 -4.10
C GLU A 39 -5.46 3.99 -5.62
N THR A 40 -4.77 3.02 -6.22
CA THR A 40 -5.08 2.59 -7.58
C THR A 40 -6.40 1.80 -7.59
N SER A 41 -7.13 1.84 -8.70
CA SER A 41 -8.36 1.04 -8.87
C SER A 41 -8.12 -0.47 -8.67
N VAL A 42 -6.95 -0.96 -9.11
CA VAL A 42 -6.52 -2.35 -8.93
C VAL A 42 -6.34 -2.67 -7.46
N PHE A 43 -5.66 -1.79 -6.70
CA PHE A 43 -5.51 -1.95 -5.26
C PHE A 43 -6.85 -1.96 -4.54
N THR A 44 -7.74 -0.99 -4.81
CA THR A 44 -9.06 -0.91 -4.14
C THR A 44 -9.87 -2.19 -4.33
N ARG A 45 -9.84 -2.77 -5.55
CA ARG A 45 -10.50 -4.06 -5.81
C ARG A 45 -9.85 -5.19 -5.02
N GLN A 46 -8.52 -5.27 -5.03
CA GLN A 46 -7.79 -6.33 -4.33
C GLN A 46 -7.99 -6.24 -2.81
N ILE A 47 -7.89 -5.05 -2.22
CA ILE A 47 -7.88 -4.89 -0.77
C ILE A 47 -9.25 -5.20 -0.14
N THR A 48 -10.35 -4.90 -0.84
CA THR A 48 -11.71 -5.20 -0.38
C THR A 48 -12.05 -6.69 -0.42
N GLU A 49 -11.39 -7.44 -1.31
CA GLU A 49 -11.47 -8.92 -1.32
C GLU A 49 -10.58 -9.56 -0.23
N LEU A 50 -9.50 -8.88 0.17
CA LEU A 50 -8.45 -9.44 1.02
C LEU A 50 -8.59 -9.09 2.51
N LEU A 51 -9.00 -7.87 2.85
CA LEU A 51 -9.11 -7.38 4.23
C LEU A 51 -10.53 -6.95 4.57
N SER A 52 -10.89 -7.07 5.85
CA SER A 52 -12.02 -6.31 6.40
C SER A 52 -11.64 -4.83 6.52
N ASP A 53 -12.65 -3.96 6.53
CA ASP A 53 -12.46 -2.53 6.73
C ASP A 53 -11.66 -2.20 8.00
N GLU A 54 -11.86 -2.94 9.09
CA GLU A 54 -11.11 -2.77 10.34
C GLU A 54 -9.63 -3.11 10.19
N SER A 55 -9.32 -4.21 9.48
CA SER A 55 -7.94 -4.60 9.22
C SER A 55 -7.26 -3.63 8.26
N TYR A 56 -8.01 -3.10 7.29
CA TYR A 56 -7.50 -2.07 6.38
C TYR A 56 -7.21 -0.75 7.11
N LYS A 57 -8.13 -0.29 7.98
CA LYS A 57 -7.88 0.88 8.86
C LYS A 57 -6.64 0.67 9.73
N SER A 58 -6.45 -0.54 10.25
CA SER A 58 -5.27 -0.88 11.06
C SER A 58 -3.97 -0.81 10.25
N LEU A 59 -4.00 -1.23 8.97
CA LEU A 59 -2.87 -1.08 8.06
C LEU A 59 -2.55 0.41 7.81
N GLN A 60 -3.57 1.21 7.52
CA GLN A 60 -3.43 2.65 7.31
C GLN A 60 -2.85 3.34 8.54
N ALA A 61 -3.36 3.02 9.74
CA ALA A 61 -2.85 3.53 11.00
C ALA A 61 -1.36 3.21 11.21
N ALA A 62 -0.97 1.95 11.00
CA ALA A 62 0.42 1.51 11.13
C ALA A 62 1.35 2.25 10.16
N LEU A 63 0.91 2.42 8.90
CA LEU A 63 1.68 3.13 7.88
C LEU A 63 1.71 4.64 8.08
N MET A 64 0.70 5.23 8.71
CA MET A 64 0.74 6.65 9.06
C MET A 64 1.76 6.93 10.18
N LEU A 65 1.89 6.03 11.16
CA LEU A 65 2.91 6.15 12.22
C LEU A 65 4.31 5.80 11.71
N HIS A 66 4.42 4.78 10.85
CA HIS A 66 5.69 4.26 10.36
C HIS A 66 5.63 4.04 8.85
N PRO A 67 5.64 5.12 8.04
CA PRO A 67 5.48 5.02 6.58
C PRO A 67 6.65 4.30 5.89
N GLU A 68 7.79 4.17 6.55
CA GLU A 68 8.97 3.48 6.04
C GLU A 68 9.07 2.01 6.47
N SER A 69 8.09 1.49 7.21
CA SER A 69 8.10 0.12 7.75
C SER A 69 8.10 -0.99 6.70
N GLY A 70 7.76 -0.68 5.44
CA GLY A 70 7.87 -1.60 4.32
C GLY A 70 9.29 -1.72 3.76
N ASP A 71 9.68 -2.94 3.39
CA ASP A 71 10.95 -3.27 2.74
C ASP A 71 11.05 -2.54 1.39
N LEU A 72 12.14 -1.82 1.13
CA LEU A 72 12.39 -1.20 -0.18
C LEU A 72 12.53 -2.28 -1.26
N VAL A 73 11.81 -2.13 -2.37
CA VAL A 73 11.92 -3.05 -3.51
C VAL A 73 13.01 -2.54 -4.45
N GLN A 74 14.12 -3.26 -4.51
CA GLN A 74 15.21 -2.96 -5.44
C GLN A 74 14.73 -2.95 -6.89
N GLY A 75 15.15 -1.91 -7.64
CA GLY A 75 14.71 -1.69 -9.02
C GLY A 75 13.24 -1.25 -9.17
N GLY A 76 12.51 -1.08 -8.06
CA GLY A 76 11.10 -0.67 -8.05
C GLY A 76 10.86 0.83 -8.04
N GLY A 77 11.90 1.66 -8.20
CA GLY A 77 11.76 3.12 -8.27
C GLY A 77 11.38 3.80 -6.95
N GLY A 78 11.62 3.15 -5.80
CA GLY A 78 11.30 3.69 -4.47
C GLY A 78 10.04 3.11 -3.83
N ILE A 79 9.35 2.18 -4.49
CA ILE A 79 8.24 1.44 -3.88
C ILE A 79 8.72 0.56 -2.72
N ARG A 80 7.83 0.35 -1.76
CA ARG A 80 8.01 -0.44 -0.54
C ARG A 80 7.01 -1.58 -0.49
N LYS A 81 7.38 -2.67 0.20
CA LYS A 81 6.58 -3.88 0.41
C LYS A 81 6.38 -4.11 1.90
N ILE A 82 5.14 -4.02 2.38
CA ILE A 82 4.77 -4.38 3.75
C ILE A 82 4.05 -5.72 3.78
N ARG A 83 4.41 -6.57 4.75
CA ARG A 83 3.70 -7.80 5.08
C ARG A 83 2.60 -7.45 6.09
N TRP A 84 1.35 -7.77 5.80
CA TRP A 84 0.23 -7.43 6.67
C TRP A 84 -0.65 -8.65 6.94
N GLY A 85 -1.06 -8.87 8.18
CA GLY A 85 -1.92 -9.99 8.54
C GLY A 85 -2.01 -10.13 10.05
N LYS A 86 -3.22 -10.25 10.58
CA LYS A 86 -3.44 -10.48 12.01
C LYS A 86 -3.05 -11.91 12.38
N GLU A 87 -2.33 -12.06 13.48
CA GLU A 87 -2.35 -13.31 14.24
C GLU A 87 -3.75 -13.46 14.87
N ALA A 88 -4.34 -14.65 14.70
CA ALA A 88 -5.56 -15.16 15.30
C ALA A 88 -6.95 -14.87 14.66
N GLN A 89 -7.67 -16.00 14.50
CA GLN A 89 -9.08 -16.25 14.16
C GLN A 89 -9.53 -16.22 12.68
N GLY A 90 -9.50 -17.42 12.08
CA GLY A 90 -10.26 -17.79 10.88
C GLY A 90 -9.51 -17.55 9.57
N LYS A 91 -9.66 -18.46 8.59
CA LYS A 91 -8.93 -18.49 7.30
C LYS A 91 -9.00 -17.16 6.52
N ARG A 92 -8.11 -16.21 6.80
CA ARG A 92 -7.65 -15.14 5.88
C ARG A 92 -6.19 -14.86 6.18
N GLY A 93 -5.32 -15.63 5.51
CA GLY A 93 -3.88 -15.54 5.67
C GLY A 93 -3.34 -14.16 5.29
N GLY A 94 -2.15 -13.84 5.82
CA GLY A 94 -1.52 -12.54 5.56
C GLY A 94 -1.38 -12.20 4.08
N ILE A 95 -1.28 -10.91 3.80
CA ILE A 95 -1.13 -10.29 2.48
C ILE A 95 0.20 -9.56 2.38
N ARG A 96 0.54 -9.19 1.15
CA ARG A 96 1.63 -8.25 0.85
C ARG A 96 1.03 -7.04 0.15
N VAL A 97 1.38 -5.85 0.64
CA VAL A 97 0.96 -4.57 0.08
C VAL A 97 2.17 -3.86 -0.47
N ILE A 98 2.06 -3.42 -1.72
CA ILE A 98 3.06 -2.60 -2.40
C ILE A 98 2.56 -1.16 -2.41
N TYR A 99 3.40 -0.26 -1.92
CA TYR A 99 3.05 1.15 -1.82
C TYR A 99 4.26 2.05 -2.13
N PHE A 100 4.00 3.33 -2.40
CA PHE A 100 5.02 4.37 -2.52
C PHE A 100 4.76 5.45 -1.46
N TYR A 101 5.80 5.83 -0.73
CA TYR A 101 5.71 6.91 0.25
C TYR A 101 6.30 8.19 -0.33
N LYS A 102 5.44 9.17 -0.62
CA LYS A 102 5.83 10.51 -1.06
C LYS A 102 6.00 11.41 0.16
N ASN A 103 7.20 11.38 0.75
CA ASN A 103 7.53 12.07 2.00
C ASN A 103 7.18 13.57 1.96
N GLN A 104 7.55 14.28 0.87
CA GLN A 104 7.33 15.73 0.74
C GLN A 104 5.86 16.16 0.84
N ALA A 105 4.90 15.28 0.53
CA ALA A 105 3.47 15.55 0.58
C ALA A 105 2.75 14.75 1.67
N ASN A 106 3.49 14.01 2.50
CA ASN A 106 2.98 13.05 3.46
C ASN A 106 1.87 12.13 2.89
N GLN A 107 2.12 11.58 1.70
CA GLN A 107 1.18 10.77 0.94
C GLN A 107 1.67 9.32 0.83
N ILE A 108 0.75 8.37 0.96
CA ILE A 108 0.98 6.97 0.63
C ILE A 108 0.12 6.59 -0.57
N TYR A 109 0.79 6.14 -1.62
CA TYR A 109 0.15 5.58 -2.81
C TYR A 109 0.13 4.07 -2.70
N PHE A 110 -1.05 3.49 -2.48
CA PHE A 110 -1.25 2.05 -2.53
C PHE A 110 -1.37 1.57 -3.97
N LEU A 111 -0.44 0.71 -4.37
CA LEU A 111 -0.28 0.29 -5.77
C LEU A 111 -0.90 -1.08 -6.03
N LEU A 112 -0.60 -2.08 -5.20
CA LEU A 112 -1.06 -3.48 -5.35
C LEU A 112 -1.16 -4.19 -3.99
N ALA A 113 -2.10 -5.11 -3.88
CA ALA A 113 -2.22 -6.04 -2.75
C ALA A 113 -2.40 -7.48 -3.26
N TYR A 114 -1.78 -8.45 -2.60
CA TYR A 114 -1.95 -9.86 -2.96
C TYR A 114 -1.75 -10.81 -1.76
N PRO A 115 -2.40 -11.99 -1.76
CA PRO A 115 -2.22 -12.99 -0.71
C PRO A 115 -0.77 -13.45 -0.56
N LYS A 116 -0.39 -13.87 0.66
CA LYS A 116 0.92 -14.47 0.93
C LYS A 116 1.22 -15.68 0.02
N SER A 117 0.19 -16.45 -0.36
CA SER A 117 0.30 -17.68 -1.14
C SER A 117 0.53 -17.46 -2.64
N THR A 118 0.21 -16.28 -3.18
CA THR A 118 0.22 -16.06 -4.63
C THR A 118 1.62 -15.88 -5.20
N GLN A 119 2.44 -15.05 -4.56
CA GLN A 119 3.82 -14.80 -4.99
C GLN A 119 4.64 -14.25 -3.82
N ALA A 120 5.93 -14.57 -3.75
CA ALA A 120 6.83 -14.05 -2.70
C ALA A 120 7.32 -12.63 -2.99
N ASP A 121 7.59 -12.35 -4.26
CA ASP A 121 8.16 -11.12 -4.79
C ASP A 121 7.48 -10.71 -6.11
N LEU A 122 7.63 -9.43 -6.45
CA LEU A 122 7.19 -8.91 -7.74
C LEU A 122 8.07 -9.45 -8.87
N THR A 123 7.46 -9.76 -10.00
CA THR A 123 8.19 -10.11 -11.22
C THR A 123 8.99 -8.91 -11.73
N GLN A 124 10.01 -9.15 -12.54
CA GLN A 124 10.82 -8.06 -13.12
C GLN A 124 9.97 -7.12 -13.99
N GLU A 125 8.97 -7.66 -14.68
CA GLU A 125 8.02 -6.88 -15.47
C GLU A 125 7.14 -6.00 -14.58
N GLN A 126 6.55 -6.56 -13.51
CA GLN A 126 5.77 -5.79 -12.54
C GLN A 126 6.60 -4.66 -11.92
N LYS A 127 7.85 -4.93 -11.53
CA LYS A 127 8.77 -3.90 -11.01
C LYS A 127 9.01 -2.79 -12.04
N LYS A 128 9.21 -3.15 -13.31
CA LYS A 128 9.43 -2.17 -14.38
C LYS A 128 8.22 -1.26 -14.57
N ILE A 129 7.01 -1.84 -14.62
CA ILE A 129 5.76 -1.09 -14.77
C ILE A 129 5.55 -0.15 -13.57
N LEU A 130 5.68 -0.67 -12.34
CA LEU A 130 5.50 0.13 -11.12
C LEU A 130 6.57 1.22 -10.98
N SER A 131 7.83 0.90 -11.29
CA SER A 131 8.90 1.91 -11.27
C SER A 131 8.65 3.02 -12.29
N ARG A 132 8.07 2.69 -13.45
CA ARG A 132 7.73 3.69 -14.46
C ARG A 132 6.62 4.61 -13.96
N LEU A 133 5.53 4.02 -13.44
CA LEU A 133 4.41 4.74 -12.84
C LEU A 133 4.87 5.71 -11.74
N VAL A 134 5.74 5.27 -10.84
CA VAL A 134 6.27 6.17 -9.78
C VAL A 134 7.08 7.33 -10.37
N LYS A 135 7.92 7.06 -11.38
CA LYS A 135 8.80 8.08 -11.96
C LYS A 135 8.05 9.11 -12.82
N GLU A 136 7.03 8.67 -13.55
CA GLU A 136 6.30 9.51 -14.51
C GLU A 136 5.15 10.27 -13.86
N GLU A 137 4.45 9.65 -12.89
CA GLU A 137 3.18 10.20 -12.38
C GLU A 137 3.25 10.69 -10.92
N LEU A 138 4.19 10.17 -10.11
CA LEU A 138 4.14 10.33 -8.65
C LEU A 138 5.34 11.06 -8.03
N LYS A 139 6.38 11.36 -8.81
CA LYS A 139 7.57 12.07 -8.31
C LYS A 139 7.32 13.53 -7.94
#